data_AF-A0A6I7X741-F1
#
_entry.id   AF-A0A6I7X741-F1
#
_cell.length_a   1.000
_cell.length_b   1.000
_cell.length_c   1.000
_cell.angle_alpha   90.00
_cell.angle_beta   90.00
_cell.angle_gamma   90.00
#
_symmetry.space_group_name_H-M   'P 1'
#
loop_
_entity.id
_entity.type
_entity.pdbx_description
1 polymer ?
#
loop_
_entity_poly.entity_id
_entity_poly.type
_entity_poly.pdbx_seq_one_letter_code
_entity_poly.pdbx_strand_id
1 'polypeptide(L)'
;MNKYFYKLKLSILPVACTIILSTGCSSIIDARKQKIPYMETYYSGGIELAATDLTEKSEDRSDTGDELMWALEAGTANYTAGRYQKSLSEFEQSERLIQDFDQRAVLNARAAGSKVGSALTNPNALPYQGMYLDRVMLNAYKAFNYFALNDSVGAQVELRRMREAQKQVVKKFADEIQASQKEIDAQVRKNQQESRSFGNENTSVPFSTIVKNSAVNEAYTTSANKANKLYGSPANPFVSYFSALGYLIENNYAEALVDFRNLYRMNPHNKLIQRDYVTAATRIGSELPMELAGIQPFDYALNNKIVFVVLFNGRAPALKQEKFQIVLPYVGYTGIAFPKYEYFPVLLPGLDVGYRFNNKEQTARTELVSDFDAIMSQEYHDKLPSMITRLVISTLTKEMASYAIVHAANQSGRGEAQIAAYVLTGAYKFMFNTADTRGWETLPKEVQVTHVPIPDDGVLRVSPIGMGGQSREIVLKKDTNIAIVYIRALSANKLNYKLIELQ
;
A
#
# COMPACT_ATOMS: atom_id res chain seq x y z
N MET A 1 -0.06 -16.59 80.08
CA MET A 1 -0.74 -17.31 78.97
C MET A 1 -0.90 -16.35 77.80
N ASN A 2 -0.33 -16.72 76.65
CA ASN A 2 -0.58 -16.32 75.24
C ASN A 2 -0.94 -14.85 74.89
N LYS A 3 -0.10 -14.10 74.14
CA LYS A 3 0.27 -14.14 72.70
C LYS A 3 -0.76 -13.49 71.73
N TYR A 4 -0.26 -12.57 70.91
CA TYR A 4 -0.84 -11.85 69.73
C TYR A 4 -1.75 -10.65 70.07
N PHE A 5 -1.51 -9.42 69.59
CA PHE A 5 -1.50 -9.06 68.17
C PHE A 5 -0.44 -8.01 67.77
N TYR A 6 0.15 -8.26 66.60
CA TYR A 6 1.17 -7.45 65.93
C TYR A 6 0.55 -6.26 65.17
N LYS A 7 1.34 -5.18 65.08
CA LYS A 7 1.11 -3.97 64.29
C LYS A 7 0.79 -4.29 62.82
N LEU A 8 -0.33 -3.79 62.30
CA LEU A 8 -0.57 -3.72 60.86
C LEU A 8 -0.07 -2.35 60.35
N LYS A 9 1.16 -2.31 59.85
CA LYS A 9 1.68 -1.18 59.05
C LYS A 9 1.36 -1.44 57.58
N LEU A 10 0.61 -0.50 57.00
CA LEU A 10 0.80 0.13 55.69
C LEU A 10 1.67 -0.63 54.66
N SER A 11 1.07 -1.13 53.57
CA SER A 11 1.56 -0.96 52.19
C SER A 11 0.58 -1.57 51.18
N ILE A 12 -0.47 -0.84 50.78
CA ILE A 12 -1.27 -1.17 49.59
C ILE A 12 -1.50 0.12 48.81
N LEU A 13 -0.49 0.51 48.04
CA LEU A 13 -0.50 1.40 46.87
C LEU A 13 0.91 1.20 46.27
N PRO A 14 1.16 0.90 44.97
CA PRO A 14 0.37 1.16 43.77
C PRO A 14 0.58 0.09 42.65
N VAL A 15 0.15 -1.17 42.80
CA VAL A 15 0.40 -2.17 41.73
C VAL A 15 -0.49 -1.94 40.49
N ALA A 16 -1.65 -1.30 40.66
CA ALA A 16 -2.56 -1.01 39.55
C ALA A 16 -2.17 0.22 38.71
N CYS A 17 -1.36 1.15 39.23
CA CYS A 17 -0.87 2.33 38.47
C CYS A 17 0.48 2.08 37.76
N THR A 18 1.27 1.11 38.22
CA THR A 18 2.63 0.89 37.69
C THR A 18 2.63 0.12 36.36
N ILE A 19 1.54 -0.59 36.02
CA ILE A 19 1.39 -1.29 34.73
C ILE A 19 1.08 -0.32 33.57
N ILE A 20 0.70 0.93 33.86
CA ILE A 20 0.36 1.92 32.82
C ILE A 20 1.58 2.78 32.41
N LEU A 21 2.68 2.75 33.18
CA LEU A 21 3.80 3.70 33.02
C LEU A 21 5.12 3.09 32.55
N SER A 22 5.20 1.78 32.29
CA SER A 22 6.34 1.21 31.56
C SER A 22 6.11 1.35 30.04
N THR A 23 6.56 2.48 29.51
CA THR A 23 7.15 2.67 28.17
C THR A 23 6.90 1.53 27.16
N GLY A 24 5.96 1.71 26.23
CA GLY A 24 5.85 0.80 25.07
C GLY A 24 4.54 0.74 24.27
N CYS A 25 3.61 1.70 24.38
CA CYS A 25 2.35 1.66 23.61
C CYS A 25 2.20 2.83 22.65
N SER A 26 3.16 3.03 21.74
CA SER A 26 2.88 3.82 20.53
C SER A 26 2.08 3.05 19.48
N SER A 27 1.99 1.71 19.60
CA SER A 27 1.27 0.82 18.68
C SER A 27 -0.26 0.83 18.83
N ILE A 28 -0.82 1.58 19.81
CA ILE A 28 -2.27 1.67 20.05
C ILE A 28 -2.89 2.90 19.34
N ILE A 29 -2.07 3.77 18.75
CA ILE A 29 -2.54 4.99 18.08
C ILE A 29 -2.74 4.71 16.59
N ASP A 30 -3.95 4.98 16.09
CA ASP A 30 -4.34 4.95 14.67
C ASP A 30 -3.25 5.56 13.77
N ALA A 31 -2.58 4.71 12.97
CA ALA A 31 -1.42 5.07 12.17
C ALA A 31 -1.73 6.23 11.20
N ARG A 32 -2.94 6.21 10.63
CA ARG A 32 -3.45 7.29 9.77
C ARG A 32 -3.38 8.64 10.47
N LYS A 33 -3.81 8.73 11.73
CA LYS A 33 -3.79 9.99 12.50
C LYS A 33 -2.37 10.47 12.76
N GLN A 34 -1.44 9.56 13.00
CA GLN A 34 -0.02 9.91 13.21
C GLN A 34 0.61 10.51 11.95
N LYS A 35 0.16 10.09 10.75
CA LYS A 35 0.71 10.53 9.47
C LYS A 35 0.21 11.88 8.98
N ILE A 36 -0.98 12.33 9.41
CA ILE A 36 -1.60 13.58 8.93
C ILE A 36 -0.61 14.77 8.84
N PRO A 37 0.11 15.17 9.90
CA PRO A 37 0.98 16.36 9.84
C PRO A 37 2.13 16.24 8.83
N TYR A 38 2.73 15.04 8.70
CA TYR A 38 3.80 14.78 7.74
C TYR A 38 3.28 14.88 6.30
N MET A 39 2.06 14.39 6.09
CA MET A 39 1.43 14.36 4.78
C MET A 39 0.95 15.75 4.36
N GLU A 40 0.43 16.55 5.29
CA GLU A 40 0.14 17.97 5.05
C GLU A 40 1.41 18.74 4.66
N THR A 41 2.51 18.50 5.36
CA THR A 41 3.82 19.11 5.03
C THR A 41 4.31 18.68 3.64
N TYR A 42 4.24 17.39 3.33
CA TYR A 42 4.65 16.86 2.03
C TYR A 42 3.80 17.42 0.88
N TYR A 43 2.46 17.33 0.98
CA TYR A 43 1.55 17.73 -0.09
C TYR A 43 1.37 19.25 -0.24
N SER A 44 1.68 20.04 0.79
CA SER A 44 1.79 21.50 0.68
C SER A 44 3.04 21.97 -0.09
N GLY A 45 3.97 21.06 -0.37
CA GLY A 45 5.23 21.33 -1.06
C GLY A 45 6.41 21.59 -0.13
N GLY A 46 6.25 21.38 1.18
CA GLY A 46 7.33 21.40 2.19
C GLY A 46 8.24 20.18 2.10
N ILE A 47 8.73 19.86 0.91
CA ILE A 47 9.41 18.60 0.58
C ILE A 47 10.65 18.36 1.44
N GLU A 48 11.52 19.37 1.63
CA GLU A 48 12.75 19.23 2.41
C GLU A 48 12.49 18.97 3.89
N LEU A 49 11.46 19.63 4.45
CA LEU A 49 11.03 19.44 5.83
C LEU A 49 10.40 18.06 5.98
N ALA A 50 9.44 17.70 5.12
CA ALA A 50 8.81 16.39 5.14
C ALA A 50 9.84 15.24 5.01
N ALA A 51 10.84 15.37 4.14
CA ALA A 51 11.90 14.38 4.00
C ALA A 51 12.72 14.24 5.29
N THR A 52 12.99 15.34 5.99
CA THR A 52 13.74 15.33 7.26
C THR A 52 12.90 14.70 8.38
N ASP A 53 11.69 15.21 8.59
CA ASP A 53 10.79 14.76 9.65
C ASP A 53 10.39 13.29 9.48
N LEU A 54 10.16 12.81 8.25
CA LEU A 54 9.85 11.41 7.99
C LEU A 54 11.06 10.50 8.21
N THR A 55 12.28 10.97 7.94
CA THR A 55 13.52 10.22 8.21
C THR A 55 13.72 10.08 9.72
N GLU A 56 13.64 11.18 10.47
CA GLU A 56 13.71 11.17 11.94
C GLU A 56 12.63 10.25 12.53
N LYS A 57 11.41 10.32 12.01
CA LYS A 57 10.32 9.44 12.42
C LYS A 57 10.57 7.97 12.09
N SER A 58 11.22 7.66 10.97
CA SER A 58 11.63 6.30 10.60
C SER A 58 12.64 5.74 11.61
N GLU A 59 13.66 6.52 11.95
CA GLU A 59 14.71 6.18 12.92
C GLU A 59 14.15 5.99 14.34
N ASP A 60 13.28 6.89 14.80
CA ASP A 60 12.61 6.86 16.10
C ASP A 60 11.71 5.62 16.33
N ARG A 61 11.31 4.95 15.25
CA ARG A 61 10.38 3.82 15.27
C ARG A 61 11.06 2.47 15.17
N SER A 62 12.40 2.43 15.19
CA SER A 62 13.15 1.18 15.24
C SER A 62 12.63 0.27 16.35
N ASP A 63 12.41 -1.00 15.99
CA ASP A 63 11.93 -2.08 16.85
C ASP A 63 10.51 -1.89 17.44
N THR A 64 9.70 -0.97 16.89
CA THR A 64 8.28 -0.78 17.29
C THR A 64 7.27 -1.58 16.47
N GLY A 65 7.68 -2.20 15.35
CA GLY A 65 6.81 -2.88 14.40
C GLY A 65 6.13 -1.97 13.36
N ASP A 66 6.40 -0.67 13.38
CA ASP A 66 5.88 0.31 12.41
C ASP A 66 6.98 0.87 11.49
N GLU A 67 8.22 0.40 11.64
CA GLU A 67 9.43 0.85 10.94
C GLU A 67 9.22 0.87 9.43
N LEU A 68 8.72 -0.24 8.88
CA LEU A 68 8.55 -0.41 7.45
C LEU A 68 7.64 0.68 6.89
N MET A 69 6.54 0.98 7.59
CA MET A 69 5.59 1.98 7.15
C MET A 69 6.23 3.37 7.07
N TRP A 70 7.09 3.73 8.02
CA TRP A 70 7.75 5.04 8.04
C TRP A 70 8.92 5.12 7.05
N ALA A 71 9.71 4.06 6.92
CA ALA A 71 10.79 3.98 5.95
C ALA A 71 10.29 4.10 4.50
N LEU A 72 9.14 3.51 4.17
CA LEU A 72 8.51 3.69 2.85
C LEU A 72 8.16 5.15 2.55
N GLU A 73 7.57 5.86 3.53
CA GLU A 73 7.25 7.30 3.38
C GLU A 73 8.51 8.16 3.27
N ALA A 74 9.50 7.90 4.13
CA ALA A 74 10.79 8.58 4.14
C ALA A 74 11.53 8.39 2.80
N GLY A 75 11.47 7.18 2.24
CA GLY A 75 12.04 6.85 0.93
C GLY A 75 11.46 7.73 -0.19
N THR A 76 10.14 7.85 -0.29
CA THR A 76 9.50 8.72 -1.30
C THR A 76 9.77 10.20 -1.06
N ALA A 77 9.74 10.64 0.21
CA ALA A 77 9.99 12.03 0.53
C ALA A 77 11.42 12.45 0.19
N ASN A 78 12.42 11.62 0.53
CA ASN A 78 13.82 11.85 0.15
C ASN A 78 14.04 11.81 -1.37
N TYR A 79 13.36 10.91 -2.10
CA TYR A 79 13.43 10.91 -3.57
C TYR A 79 12.95 12.23 -4.14
N THR A 80 11.79 12.70 -3.66
CA THR A 80 11.17 13.97 -4.11
C THR A 80 12.01 15.19 -3.73
N ALA A 81 12.75 15.12 -2.62
CA ALA A 81 13.74 16.12 -2.19
C ALA A 81 15.06 16.06 -2.98
N GLY A 82 15.22 15.12 -3.91
CA GLY A 82 16.47 14.92 -4.64
C GLY A 82 17.59 14.29 -3.80
N ARG A 83 17.28 13.76 -2.62
CA ARG A 83 18.21 13.09 -1.70
C ARG A 83 18.30 11.60 -2.03
N TYR A 84 18.72 11.27 -3.26
CA TYR A 84 18.59 9.92 -3.83
C TYR A 84 19.32 8.82 -3.02
N GLN A 85 20.52 9.08 -2.52
CA GLN A 85 21.23 8.09 -1.68
C GLN A 85 20.47 7.79 -0.38
N LYS A 86 19.90 8.82 0.27
CA LYS A 86 19.08 8.64 1.47
C LYS A 86 17.80 7.86 1.15
N SER A 87 17.13 8.24 0.07
CA SER A 87 15.95 7.51 -0.43
C SER A 87 16.25 6.03 -0.67
N LEU A 88 17.36 5.72 -1.34
CA LEU A 88 17.81 4.36 -1.59
C LEU A 88 18.06 3.59 -0.28
N SER A 89 18.72 4.21 0.70
CA SER A 89 18.96 3.61 2.03
C SER A 89 17.66 3.25 2.76
N GLU A 90 16.66 4.13 2.77
CA GLU A 90 15.34 3.86 3.37
C GLU A 90 14.62 2.69 2.69
N PHE A 91 14.71 2.61 1.35
CA PHE A 91 14.11 1.50 0.60
C PHE A 91 14.86 0.18 0.78
N GLU A 92 16.18 0.20 0.95
CA GLU A 92 16.96 -0.99 1.29
C GLU A 92 16.65 -1.48 2.71
N GLN A 93 16.44 -0.57 3.67
CA GLN A 93 15.94 -0.93 5.01
C GLN A 93 14.55 -1.56 4.93
N SER A 94 13.65 -0.95 4.15
CA SER A 94 12.31 -1.47 3.91
C SER A 94 12.34 -2.89 3.31
N GLU A 95 13.22 -3.13 2.34
CA GLU A 95 13.42 -4.45 1.73
C GLU A 95 13.92 -5.49 2.74
N ARG A 96 14.89 -5.13 3.60
CA ARG A 96 15.38 -6.02 4.68
C ARG A 96 14.28 -6.39 5.67
N LEU A 97 13.47 -5.42 6.08
CA LEU A 97 12.33 -5.64 6.98
C LEU A 97 11.31 -6.60 6.36
N ILE A 98 10.95 -6.37 5.09
CA ILE A 98 10.03 -7.24 4.34
C ILE A 98 10.55 -8.68 4.27
N GLN A 99 11.84 -8.86 3.95
CA GLN A 99 12.47 -10.19 3.85
C GLN A 99 12.46 -10.91 5.20
N ASP A 100 12.78 -10.22 6.29
CA ASP A 100 12.74 -10.79 7.63
C ASP A 100 11.32 -11.22 8.03
N PHE A 101 10.31 -10.39 7.77
CA PHE A 101 8.91 -10.75 8.03
C PHE A 101 8.47 -11.99 7.26
N ASP A 102 8.81 -12.09 5.97
CA ASP A 102 8.48 -13.24 5.14
C ASP A 102 9.20 -14.51 5.61
N GLN A 103 10.48 -14.41 6.00
CA GLN A 103 11.25 -15.54 6.53
C GLN A 103 10.66 -16.05 7.84
N ARG A 104 10.31 -15.15 8.77
CA ARG A 104 9.67 -15.50 10.04
C ARG A 104 8.31 -16.17 9.81
N ALA A 105 7.52 -15.69 8.86
CA ALA A 105 6.24 -16.31 8.52
C ALA A 105 6.41 -17.77 8.05
N VAL A 106 7.40 -18.04 7.19
CA VAL A 106 7.71 -19.41 6.71
C VAL A 106 8.18 -20.32 7.86
N LEU A 107 9.05 -19.82 8.74
CA LEU A 107 9.52 -20.58 9.90
C LEU A 107 8.38 -20.89 10.86
N ASN A 108 7.50 -19.92 11.14
CA ASN A 108 6.33 -20.10 11.99
C ASN A 108 5.34 -21.09 11.38
N ALA A 109 5.09 -21.03 10.07
CA ALA A 109 4.23 -22.00 9.37
C ALA A 109 4.79 -23.44 9.46
N ARG A 110 6.12 -23.61 9.35
CA ARG A 110 6.78 -24.91 9.55
C ARG A 110 6.71 -25.38 11.00
N ALA A 111 6.89 -24.47 11.96
CA ALA A 111 6.79 -24.76 13.39
C ALA A 111 5.34 -25.02 13.86
N ALA A 112 4.35 -24.43 13.17
CA ALA A 112 2.91 -24.58 13.45
C ALA A 112 2.39 -26.01 13.24
N GLY A 113 3.19 -26.92 12.67
CA GLY A 113 2.96 -28.36 12.75
C GLY A 113 2.96 -28.91 14.19
N SER A 114 3.35 -28.12 15.20
CA SER A 114 3.51 -28.58 16.59
C SER A 114 2.66 -27.90 17.66
N LYS A 115 1.96 -26.79 17.40
CA LYS A 115 1.05 -26.13 18.37
C LYS A 115 0.24 -25.02 17.72
N VAL A 116 -1.09 -25.12 17.75
CA VAL A 116 -2.03 -24.03 17.44
C VAL A 116 -1.90 -22.97 18.54
N GLY A 117 -1.04 -21.98 18.32
CA GLY A 117 -0.74 -20.91 19.27
C GLY A 117 -1.09 -19.52 18.72
N SER A 118 -1.93 -18.80 19.46
CA SER A 118 -2.23 -17.36 19.38
C SER A 118 -3.25 -16.84 18.34
N ALA A 119 -4.52 -17.22 18.51
CA ALA A 119 -5.66 -16.50 17.90
C ALA A 119 -6.10 -15.24 18.71
N LEU A 120 -5.24 -14.70 19.57
CA LEU A 120 -5.56 -13.65 20.55
C LEU A 120 -4.53 -12.51 20.55
N THR A 121 -3.99 -12.12 19.39
CA THR A 121 -3.11 -10.95 19.26
C THR A 121 -3.83 -9.81 18.55
N ASN A 122 -3.49 -8.58 18.92
CA ASN A 122 -3.99 -7.38 18.25
C ASN A 122 -3.28 -7.28 16.90
N PRO A 123 -3.96 -7.08 15.76
CA PRO A 123 -3.29 -6.85 14.48
C PRO A 123 -2.25 -5.71 14.54
N ASN A 124 -2.50 -4.66 15.33
CA ASN A 124 -1.52 -3.58 15.55
C ASN A 124 -0.35 -3.96 16.48
N ALA A 125 -0.44 -5.10 17.17
CA ALA A 125 0.69 -5.67 17.91
C ALA A 125 1.59 -6.54 17.03
N LEU A 126 1.18 -6.85 15.79
CA LEU A 126 2.04 -7.47 14.80
C LEU A 126 2.75 -6.39 13.98
N PRO A 127 4.04 -6.60 13.64
CA PRO A 127 4.75 -5.70 12.75
C PRO A 127 4.03 -5.53 11.41
N TYR A 128 4.06 -4.32 10.87
CA TYR A 128 3.55 -4.03 9.53
C TYR A 128 4.41 -4.72 8.47
N GLN A 129 3.80 -5.61 7.66
CA GLN A 129 4.53 -6.47 6.71
C GLN A 129 4.60 -5.92 5.28
N GLY A 130 4.08 -4.70 5.05
CA GLY A 130 3.97 -4.08 3.74
C GLY A 130 2.80 -4.65 2.95
N MET A 131 2.01 -3.76 2.34
CA MET A 131 1.00 -4.14 1.35
C MET A 131 1.67 -4.69 0.10
N TYR A 132 0.90 -5.36 -0.75
CA TYR A 132 1.47 -5.91 -1.98
C TYR A 132 2.03 -4.84 -2.91
N LEU A 133 1.29 -3.73 -3.05
CA LEU A 133 1.71 -2.63 -3.90
C LEU A 133 3.01 -1.99 -3.39
N ASP A 134 3.23 -1.99 -2.07
CA ASP A 134 4.47 -1.49 -1.49
C ASP A 134 5.68 -2.28 -1.97
N ARG A 135 5.57 -3.62 -1.96
CA ARG A 135 6.63 -4.53 -2.39
C ARG A 135 7.02 -4.32 -3.85
N VAL A 136 6.03 -4.00 -4.69
CA VAL A 136 6.24 -3.69 -6.11
C VAL A 136 6.85 -2.29 -6.28
N MET A 137 6.23 -1.28 -5.69
CA MET A 137 6.61 0.13 -5.86
C MET A 137 7.94 0.46 -5.19
N LEU A 138 8.34 -0.25 -4.14
CA LEU A 138 9.66 -0.13 -3.53
C LEU A 138 10.76 -0.32 -4.58
N ASN A 139 10.69 -1.39 -5.37
CA ASN A 139 11.65 -1.65 -6.43
C ASN A 139 11.58 -0.61 -7.56
N ALA A 140 10.39 -0.10 -7.87
CA ALA A 140 10.23 0.98 -8.85
C ALA A 140 10.95 2.27 -8.40
N TYR A 141 10.80 2.67 -7.13
CA TYR A 141 11.51 3.83 -6.59
C TYR A 141 13.02 3.59 -6.47
N LYS A 142 13.47 2.38 -6.14
CA LYS A 142 14.91 2.04 -6.19
C LYS A 142 15.45 2.18 -7.61
N ALA A 143 14.75 1.69 -8.63
CA ALA A 143 15.14 1.89 -10.03
C ALA A 143 15.22 3.37 -10.42
N PHE A 144 14.24 4.19 -10.02
CA PHE A 144 14.30 5.64 -10.20
C PHE A 144 15.47 6.30 -9.48
N ASN A 145 15.81 5.88 -8.26
CA ASN A 145 17.00 6.34 -7.55
C ASN A 145 18.26 6.02 -8.35
N TYR A 146 18.45 4.77 -8.78
CA TYR A 146 19.61 4.37 -9.57
C TYR A 146 19.71 5.15 -10.89
N PHE A 147 18.60 5.35 -11.60
CA PHE A 147 18.56 6.22 -12.77
C PHE A 147 18.99 7.67 -12.44
N ALA A 148 18.48 8.25 -11.36
CA ALA A 148 18.85 9.60 -10.93
C ALA A 148 20.32 9.72 -10.48
N LEU A 149 20.92 8.60 -10.08
CA LEU A 149 22.34 8.46 -9.71
C LEU A 149 23.25 8.09 -10.89
N ASN A 150 22.71 8.04 -12.11
CA ASN A 150 23.42 7.63 -13.32
C ASN A 150 24.00 6.21 -13.24
N ASP A 151 23.35 5.33 -12.48
CA ASP A 151 23.68 3.90 -12.38
C ASP A 151 22.63 3.07 -13.14
N SER A 152 22.82 2.98 -14.45
CA SER A 152 21.94 2.21 -15.33
C SER A 152 21.92 0.71 -14.99
N VAL A 153 23.02 0.17 -14.47
CA VAL A 153 23.10 -1.27 -14.11
C VAL A 153 22.24 -1.56 -12.89
N GLY A 154 22.39 -0.76 -11.83
CA GLY A 154 21.55 -0.84 -10.64
C GLY A 154 20.07 -0.66 -10.98
N ALA A 155 19.75 0.29 -11.87
CA ALA A 155 18.36 0.52 -12.31
C ALA A 155 17.77 -0.73 -13.00
N GLN A 156 18.51 -1.38 -13.90
CA GLN A 156 18.06 -2.60 -14.58
C GLN A 156 17.86 -3.78 -13.63
N VAL A 157 18.71 -3.92 -12.61
CA VAL A 157 18.53 -4.94 -11.55
C VAL A 157 17.20 -4.71 -10.83
N GLU A 158 16.91 -3.47 -10.45
CA GLU A 158 15.67 -3.15 -9.73
C GLU A 158 14.42 -3.25 -10.62
N LEU A 159 14.51 -2.96 -11.92
CA LEU A 159 13.40 -3.23 -12.86
C LEU A 159 13.10 -4.72 -13.00
N ARG A 160 14.11 -5.59 -12.97
CA ARG A 160 13.93 -7.05 -12.93
C ARG A 160 13.31 -7.49 -11.60
N ARG A 161 13.81 -6.97 -10.47
CA ARG A 161 13.25 -7.25 -9.13
C ARG A 161 11.80 -6.78 -8.98
N MET A 162 11.44 -5.63 -9.54
CA MET A 162 10.07 -5.11 -9.57
C MET A 162 9.11 -6.09 -10.25
N ARG A 163 9.49 -6.64 -11.40
CA ARG A 163 8.68 -7.65 -12.10
C ARG A 163 8.54 -8.94 -11.32
N GLU A 164 9.62 -9.39 -10.70
CA GLU A 164 9.60 -10.57 -9.85
C GLU A 164 8.71 -10.35 -8.62
N ALA A 165 8.80 -9.18 -7.98
CA ALA A 165 7.94 -8.79 -6.87
C ALA A 165 6.45 -8.81 -7.28
N GLN A 166 6.10 -8.31 -8.47
CA GLN A 166 4.72 -8.40 -8.99
C GLN A 166 4.25 -9.85 -9.12
N LYS A 167 5.07 -10.73 -9.71
CA LYS A 167 4.71 -12.17 -9.85
C LYS A 167 4.49 -12.82 -8.48
N GLN A 168 5.37 -12.52 -7.52
CA GLN A 168 5.28 -13.04 -6.16
C GLN A 168 4.04 -12.51 -5.42
N VAL A 169 3.73 -11.23 -5.58
CA VAL A 169 2.52 -10.59 -5.03
C VAL A 169 1.25 -11.26 -5.52
N VAL A 170 1.12 -11.48 -6.84
CA VAL A 170 -0.07 -12.12 -7.42
C VAL A 170 -0.26 -13.53 -6.87
N LYS A 171 0.83 -14.30 -6.74
CA LYS A 171 0.79 -15.62 -6.13
C LYS A 171 0.42 -15.57 -4.65
N LYS A 172 1.13 -14.74 -3.87
CA LYS A 172 0.92 -14.58 -2.41
C LYS A 172 -0.52 -14.17 -2.10
N PHE A 173 -1.09 -13.28 -2.91
CA PHE A 173 -2.48 -12.86 -2.78
C PHE A 173 -3.47 -14.03 -2.95
N ALA A 174 -3.32 -14.83 -4.02
CA ALA A 174 -4.17 -15.99 -4.25
C ALA A 174 -4.08 -17.01 -3.09
N ASP A 175 -2.86 -17.28 -2.62
CA ASP A 175 -2.62 -18.19 -1.50
C ASP A 175 -3.24 -17.67 -0.19
N GLU A 176 -3.14 -16.36 0.10
CA GLU A 176 -3.71 -15.73 1.29
C GLU A 176 -5.24 -15.74 1.31
N ILE A 177 -5.89 -15.52 0.17
CA ILE A 177 -7.36 -15.64 0.07
C ILE A 177 -7.81 -17.06 0.43
N GLN A 178 -7.12 -18.08 -0.06
CA GLN A 178 -7.44 -19.47 0.26
C GLN A 178 -7.16 -19.82 1.73
N ALA A 179 -6.03 -19.38 2.26
CA ALA A 179 -5.65 -19.61 3.66
C ALA A 179 -6.64 -18.94 4.63
N SER A 180 -7.08 -17.72 4.31
CA SER A 180 -8.05 -16.95 5.09
C SER A 180 -9.34 -17.73 5.35
N GLN A 181 -9.85 -18.42 4.33
CA GLN A 181 -11.08 -19.21 4.48
C GLN A 181 -10.89 -20.39 5.44
N LYS A 182 -9.76 -21.09 5.37
CA LYS A 182 -9.46 -22.22 6.26
C LYS A 182 -9.33 -21.77 7.72
N GLU A 183 -8.71 -20.61 7.96
CA GLU A 183 -8.60 -20.01 9.29
C GLU A 183 -9.97 -19.65 9.87
N ILE A 184 -10.86 -19.06 9.07
CA ILE A 184 -12.24 -18.75 9.47
C ILE A 184 -12.96 -20.04 9.88
N ASP A 185 -12.91 -21.08 9.04
CA ASP A 185 -13.60 -22.35 9.32
C ASP A 185 -13.06 -23.02 10.59
N ALA A 186 -11.75 -23.02 10.80
CA ALA A 186 -11.12 -23.56 12.01
C ALA A 186 -11.55 -22.77 13.26
N GLN A 187 -11.57 -21.43 13.18
CA GLN A 187 -11.96 -20.58 14.29
C GLN A 187 -13.46 -20.72 14.62
N VAL A 188 -14.32 -20.84 13.60
CA VAL A 188 -15.75 -21.12 13.79
C VAL A 188 -15.97 -22.46 14.50
N ARG A 189 -15.25 -23.52 14.09
CA ARG A 189 -15.33 -24.84 14.76
C ARG A 189 -14.90 -24.76 16.22
N LYS A 190 -13.81 -24.05 16.51
CA LYS A 190 -13.33 -23.84 17.88
C LYS A 190 -14.35 -23.08 18.72
N ASN A 191 -14.86 -21.95 18.21
CA ASN A 191 -15.89 -21.17 18.89
C ASN A 191 -17.15 -22.02 19.15
N GLN A 192 -17.55 -22.87 18.20
CA GLN A 192 -18.71 -23.74 18.38
C GLN A 192 -18.49 -24.81 19.46
N GLN A 193 -17.27 -25.34 19.58
CA GLN A 193 -16.91 -26.28 20.66
C GLN A 193 -16.98 -25.59 22.03
N GLU A 194 -16.39 -24.39 22.15
CA GLU A 194 -16.43 -23.60 23.38
C GLU A 194 -17.86 -23.16 23.73
N SER A 195 -18.68 -22.81 22.74
CA SER A 195 -20.08 -22.40 22.93
C SER A 195 -20.93 -23.46 23.64
N ARG A 196 -20.62 -24.76 23.50
CA ARG A 196 -21.34 -25.85 24.18
C ARG A 196 -21.33 -25.74 25.70
N SER A 197 -20.28 -25.17 26.31
CA SER A 197 -20.23 -24.94 27.76
C SER A 197 -20.98 -23.68 28.21
N PHE A 198 -21.48 -22.85 27.28
CA PHE A 198 -22.07 -21.54 27.56
C PHE A 198 -23.53 -21.39 27.08
N GLY A 199 -24.20 -22.46 26.64
CA GLY A 199 -25.59 -22.40 26.15
C GLY A 199 -25.76 -22.82 24.70
N ASN A 200 -24.67 -23.21 24.01
CA ASN A 200 -24.66 -23.77 22.65
C ASN A 200 -25.23 -22.83 21.58
N GLU A 201 -24.97 -21.53 21.69
CA GLU A 201 -25.33 -20.54 20.67
C GLU A 201 -24.61 -20.78 19.33
N ASN A 202 -25.22 -20.34 18.23
CA ASN A 202 -24.60 -20.37 16.91
C ASN A 202 -23.48 -19.33 16.82
N THR A 203 -22.25 -19.79 16.58
CA THR A 203 -21.07 -18.91 16.50
C THR A 203 -20.64 -18.57 15.08
N SER A 204 -21.40 -19.02 14.06
CA SER A 204 -21.13 -18.70 12.65
C SER A 204 -21.88 -17.43 12.24
N VAL A 205 -21.15 -16.47 11.66
CA VAL A 205 -21.72 -15.24 11.12
C VAL A 205 -21.22 -15.06 9.68
N PRO A 206 -22.05 -15.38 8.67
CA PRO A 206 -21.63 -15.29 7.27
C PRO A 206 -21.50 -13.83 6.82
N PHE A 207 -20.59 -13.57 5.89
CA PHE A 207 -20.40 -12.23 5.32
C PHE A 207 -21.69 -11.63 4.73
N SER A 208 -22.57 -12.45 4.16
CA SER A 208 -23.88 -12.02 3.64
C SER A 208 -24.80 -11.39 4.69
N THR A 209 -24.59 -11.69 5.98
CA THR A 209 -25.26 -11.00 7.09
C THR A 209 -24.52 -9.72 7.46
N ILE A 210 -23.18 -9.76 7.51
CA ILE A 210 -22.36 -8.62 7.95
C ILE A 210 -22.44 -7.46 6.95
N VAL A 211 -22.42 -7.75 5.65
CA VAL A 211 -22.46 -6.76 4.55
C VAL A 211 -23.80 -6.01 4.45
N LYS A 212 -24.82 -6.39 5.23
CA LYS A 212 -26.06 -5.62 5.37
C LYS A 212 -25.88 -4.37 6.23
N ASN A 213 -24.84 -4.33 7.06
CA ASN A 213 -24.47 -3.11 7.78
C ASN A 213 -24.03 -2.03 6.78
N SER A 214 -24.53 -0.80 6.94
CA SER A 214 -24.27 0.30 6.01
C SER A 214 -22.79 0.61 5.80
N ALA A 215 -21.98 0.64 6.87
CA ALA A 215 -20.56 0.96 6.78
C ALA A 215 -19.78 -0.11 6.00
N VAL A 216 -20.09 -1.39 6.24
CA VAL A 216 -19.47 -2.52 5.53
C VAL A 216 -19.95 -2.57 4.09
N ASN A 217 -21.25 -2.34 3.86
CA ASN A 217 -21.83 -2.31 2.52
C ASN A 217 -21.21 -1.21 1.67
N GLU A 218 -21.08 -0.01 2.22
CA GLU A 218 -20.48 1.14 1.54
C GLU A 218 -19.02 0.85 1.19
N ALA A 219 -18.24 0.27 2.11
CA ALA A 219 -16.86 -0.12 1.84
C ALA A 219 -16.76 -1.17 0.72
N TYR A 220 -17.62 -2.19 0.74
CA TYR A 220 -17.65 -3.27 -0.26
C TYR A 220 -18.07 -2.80 -1.65
N THR A 221 -19.12 -1.96 -1.72
CA THR A 221 -19.65 -1.43 -2.99
C THR A 221 -18.73 -0.36 -3.58
N THR A 222 -18.18 0.53 -2.76
CA THR A 222 -17.23 1.56 -3.22
C THR A 222 -15.97 0.93 -3.81
N SER A 223 -15.41 -0.09 -3.16
CA SER A 223 -14.23 -0.78 -3.68
C SER A 223 -14.55 -1.55 -4.96
N ALA A 224 -15.73 -2.18 -5.07
CA ALA A 224 -16.17 -2.84 -6.29
C ALA A 224 -16.27 -1.87 -7.48
N ASN A 225 -16.82 -0.67 -7.24
CA ASN A 225 -17.05 0.33 -8.28
C ASN A 225 -15.76 0.98 -8.79
N LYS A 226 -14.72 1.05 -7.94
CA LYS A 226 -13.42 1.62 -8.31
C LYS A 226 -12.47 0.59 -8.91
N ALA A 227 -12.66 -0.69 -8.61
CA ALA A 227 -11.79 -1.76 -9.07
C ALA A 227 -11.78 -1.90 -10.60
N ASN A 228 -10.61 -2.21 -11.16
CA ASN A 228 -10.47 -2.56 -12.57
C ASN A 228 -10.03 -4.01 -12.73
N LYS A 229 -10.98 -4.88 -13.11
CA LYS A 229 -10.73 -6.32 -13.26
C LYS A 229 -9.71 -6.65 -14.35
N LEU A 230 -9.49 -5.76 -15.33
CA LEU A 230 -8.54 -5.99 -16.43
C LEU A 230 -7.09 -5.95 -15.94
N TYR A 231 -6.80 -5.33 -14.79
CA TYR A 231 -5.45 -5.24 -14.26
C TYR A 231 -4.93 -6.59 -13.75
N GLY A 232 -5.81 -7.57 -13.51
CA GLY A 232 -5.46 -8.79 -12.78
C GLY A 232 -5.30 -8.52 -11.29
N SER A 233 -5.53 -9.53 -10.45
CA SER A 233 -5.63 -9.34 -9.00
C SER A 233 -4.35 -9.77 -8.25
N PRO A 234 -3.55 -8.83 -7.68
CA PRO A 234 -3.47 -7.39 -7.92
C PRO A 234 -2.20 -7.03 -8.73
N ALA A 235 -2.32 -6.84 -10.05
CA ALA A 235 -1.19 -6.40 -10.88
C ALA A 235 -1.25 -4.89 -11.13
N ASN A 236 -0.10 -4.22 -11.02
CA ASN A 236 0.05 -2.81 -11.39
C ASN A 236 0.54 -2.67 -12.85
N PRO A 237 -0.23 -2.05 -13.77
CA PRO A 237 0.19 -1.85 -15.17
C PRO A 237 1.48 -1.04 -15.31
N PHE A 238 1.78 -0.12 -14.38
CA PHE A 238 3.00 0.67 -14.41
C PHE A 238 4.26 -0.21 -14.38
N VAL A 239 4.21 -1.39 -13.77
CA VAL A 239 5.32 -2.36 -13.78
C VAL A 239 5.66 -2.77 -15.20
N SER A 240 4.65 -3.11 -16.00
CA SER A 240 4.84 -3.50 -17.40
C SER A 240 5.38 -2.32 -18.21
N TYR A 241 4.83 -1.11 -18.01
CA TYR A 241 5.32 0.07 -18.73
C TYR A 241 6.78 0.41 -18.41
N PHE A 242 7.12 0.44 -17.13
CA PHE A 242 8.46 0.82 -16.70
C PHE A 242 9.50 -0.27 -17.01
N SER A 243 9.09 -1.54 -17.01
CA SER A 243 9.91 -2.64 -17.54
C SER A 243 10.12 -2.53 -19.05
N ALA A 244 9.06 -2.24 -19.84
CA ALA A 244 9.19 -2.03 -21.27
C ALA A 244 10.18 -0.90 -21.60
N LEU A 245 10.11 0.21 -20.85
CA LEU A 245 11.09 1.30 -20.93
C LEU A 245 12.51 0.80 -20.64
N GLY A 246 12.71 0.03 -19.56
CA GLY A 246 13.99 -0.61 -19.24
C GLY A 246 14.55 -1.47 -20.37
N TYR A 247 13.71 -2.29 -20.99
CA TYR A 247 14.09 -3.09 -22.13
C TYR A 247 14.40 -2.27 -23.38
N LEU A 248 13.67 -1.19 -23.63
CA LEU A 248 13.97 -0.27 -24.71
C LEU A 248 15.33 0.39 -24.50
N ILE A 249 15.68 0.80 -23.28
CA ILE A 249 17.04 1.30 -22.95
C ILE A 249 18.12 0.26 -23.30
N GLU A 250 17.86 -1.04 -23.06
CA GLU A 250 18.76 -2.14 -23.44
C GLU A 250 18.66 -2.54 -24.93
N ASN A 251 17.94 -1.78 -25.78
CA ASN A 251 17.67 -2.08 -27.18
C ASN A 251 16.96 -3.44 -27.41
N ASN A 252 16.15 -3.88 -26.45
CA ASN A 252 15.43 -5.16 -26.48
C ASN A 252 13.94 -4.98 -26.75
N TYR A 253 13.59 -4.73 -28.02
CA TYR A 253 12.20 -4.57 -28.45
C TYR A 253 11.34 -5.84 -28.27
N ALA A 254 11.94 -7.03 -28.33
CA ALA A 254 11.20 -8.29 -28.21
C ALA A 254 10.60 -8.43 -26.81
N GLU A 255 11.41 -8.18 -25.78
CA GLU A 255 10.96 -8.19 -24.39
C GLU A 255 10.03 -7.00 -24.08
N ALA A 256 10.33 -5.81 -24.59
CA ALA A 256 9.44 -4.65 -24.45
C ALA A 256 8.04 -4.92 -25.04
N LEU A 257 7.97 -5.62 -26.18
CA LEU A 257 6.70 -6.01 -26.81
C LEU A 257 5.87 -6.96 -25.93
N VAL A 258 6.51 -7.84 -25.16
CA VAL A 258 5.79 -8.70 -24.20
C VAL A 258 5.08 -7.84 -23.15
N ASP A 259 5.76 -6.82 -22.64
CA ASP A 259 5.18 -5.90 -21.66
C ASP A 259 4.10 -4.99 -22.28
N PHE A 260 4.27 -4.52 -23.52
CA PHE A 260 3.21 -3.79 -24.24
C PHE A 260 1.97 -4.64 -24.53
N ARG A 261 2.13 -5.95 -24.81
CA ARG A 261 1.00 -6.89 -24.91
C ARG A 261 0.24 -7.00 -23.59
N ASN A 262 0.97 -7.07 -22.47
CA ASN A 262 0.35 -7.12 -21.15
C ASN A 262 -0.38 -5.82 -20.83
N LEU A 263 0.22 -4.67 -21.13
CA LEU A 263 -0.42 -3.36 -21.01
C LEU A 263 -1.70 -3.25 -21.84
N TYR A 264 -1.67 -3.71 -23.09
CA TYR A 264 -2.84 -3.69 -23.97
C TYR A 264 -3.98 -4.56 -23.41
N ARG A 265 -3.69 -5.70 -22.79
CA ARG A 265 -4.70 -6.53 -22.10
C ARG A 265 -5.33 -5.79 -20.91
N MET A 266 -4.52 -5.02 -20.17
CA MET A 266 -4.96 -4.28 -18.98
C MET A 266 -5.73 -2.99 -19.35
N ASN A 267 -5.36 -2.35 -20.47
CA ASN A 267 -5.87 -1.06 -20.92
C ASN A 267 -6.07 -1.05 -22.45
N PRO A 268 -7.03 -1.81 -23.01
CA PRO A 268 -7.15 -2.01 -24.45
C PRO A 268 -7.55 -0.76 -25.23
N HIS A 269 -8.08 0.27 -24.57
CA HIS A 269 -8.53 1.52 -25.20
C HIS A 269 -7.54 2.68 -25.04
N ASN A 270 -6.42 2.49 -24.35
CA ASN A 270 -5.40 3.52 -24.19
C ASN A 270 -4.61 3.67 -25.51
N LYS A 271 -4.62 4.87 -26.09
CA LYS A 271 -4.10 5.09 -27.44
C LYS A 271 -2.57 5.07 -27.46
N LEU A 272 -1.93 5.55 -26.40
CA LEU A 272 -0.48 5.47 -26.24
C LEU A 272 -0.03 4.00 -26.21
N ILE A 273 -0.66 3.17 -25.38
CA ILE A 273 -0.33 1.74 -25.24
C ILE A 273 -0.54 0.98 -26.56
N GLN A 274 -1.65 1.26 -27.27
CA GLN A 274 -1.89 0.68 -28.58
C GLN A 274 -0.78 1.05 -29.57
N ARG A 275 -0.38 2.32 -29.61
CA ARG A 275 0.64 2.81 -30.54
C ARG A 275 2.05 2.33 -30.17
N ASP A 276 2.36 2.21 -28.88
CA ASP A 276 3.59 1.62 -28.37
C ASP A 276 3.72 0.14 -28.77
N TYR A 277 2.64 -0.63 -28.58
CA TYR A 277 2.55 -2.01 -29.06
C TYR A 277 2.90 -2.04 -30.55
N VAL A 278 2.14 -1.30 -31.37
CA VAL A 278 2.27 -1.36 -32.83
C VAL A 278 3.69 -1.00 -33.26
N THR A 279 4.25 0.06 -32.69
CA THR A 279 5.62 0.50 -33.00
C THR A 279 6.64 -0.57 -32.66
N ALA A 280 6.56 -1.19 -31.48
CA ALA A 280 7.48 -2.24 -31.08
C ALA A 280 7.33 -3.52 -31.94
N ALA A 281 6.09 -3.92 -32.25
CA ALA A 281 5.80 -5.09 -33.07
C ALA A 281 6.28 -4.91 -34.52
N THR A 282 5.98 -3.77 -35.15
CA THR A 282 6.46 -3.43 -36.50
C THR A 282 7.98 -3.41 -36.55
N ARG A 283 8.65 -2.88 -35.52
CA ARG A 283 10.12 -2.80 -35.47
C ARG A 283 10.81 -4.17 -35.55
N ILE A 284 10.19 -5.22 -35.01
CA ILE A 284 10.75 -6.58 -34.98
C ILE A 284 10.03 -7.54 -35.94
N GLY A 285 9.11 -7.05 -36.77
CA GLY A 285 8.34 -7.90 -37.70
C GLY A 285 7.36 -8.86 -37.02
N SER A 286 6.88 -8.55 -35.82
CA SER A 286 5.86 -9.34 -35.14
C SER A 286 4.47 -9.09 -35.72
N GLU A 287 3.64 -10.13 -35.74
CA GLU A 287 2.22 -10.00 -36.09
C GLU A 287 1.47 -9.09 -35.12
N LEU A 288 0.49 -8.36 -35.67
CA LEU A 288 -0.41 -7.48 -34.95
C LEU A 288 -1.79 -8.13 -34.80
N PRO A 289 -2.47 -7.94 -33.65
CA PRO A 289 -3.89 -8.23 -33.51
C PRO A 289 -4.70 -7.44 -34.56
N MET A 290 -5.79 -8.02 -35.04
CA MET A 290 -6.66 -7.40 -36.05
C MET A 290 -7.21 -6.04 -35.59
N GLU A 291 -7.45 -5.90 -34.29
CA GLU A 291 -7.93 -4.67 -33.64
C GLU A 291 -6.93 -3.51 -33.74
N LEU A 292 -5.64 -3.80 -33.92
CA LEU A 292 -4.57 -2.80 -34.02
C LEU A 292 -4.11 -2.54 -35.46
N ALA A 293 -4.64 -3.27 -36.45
CA ALA A 293 -4.17 -3.20 -37.85
C ALA A 293 -4.31 -1.81 -38.49
N GLY A 294 -5.24 -0.97 -38.02
CA GLY A 294 -5.45 0.39 -38.50
C GLY A 294 -4.59 1.46 -37.82
N ILE A 295 -3.84 1.12 -36.78
CA ILE A 295 -3.06 2.07 -35.99
C ILE A 295 -1.68 2.21 -36.62
N GLN A 296 -1.24 3.46 -36.84
CA GLN A 296 0.06 3.75 -37.40
C GLN A 296 1.14 3.80 -36.30
N PRO A 297 2.33 3.20 -36.52
CA PRO A 297 3.43 3.30 -35.57
C PRO A 297 3.91 4.75 -35.39
N PHE A 298 4.73 4.99 -34.38
CA PHE A 298 5.50 6.23 -34.29
C PHE A 298 6.52 6.31 -35.43
N ASP A 299 6.77 7.52 -35.91
CA ASP A 299 7.73 7.84 -36.97
C ASP A 299 9.17 8.03 -36.42
N TYR A 300 9.34 7.83 -35.11
CA TYR A 300 10.62 7.82 -34.40
C TYR A 300 10.77 6.52 -33.60
N ALA A 301 12.01 6.18 -33.26
CA ALA A 301 12.31 4.96 -32.52
C ALA A 301 12.04 5.15 -31.01
N LEU A 302 11.63 4.07 -30.34
CA LEU A 302 11.31 4.09 -28.90
C LEU A 302 12.54 3.87 -27.99
N ASN A 303 13.73 3.70 -28.55
CA ASN A 303 14.95 3.31 -27.84
C ASN A 303 16.14 4.24 -28.07
N ASN A 304 16.01 5.29 -28.87
CA ASN A 304 17.05 6.28 -29.08
C ASN A 304 16.43 7.65 -29.32
N LYS A 305 17.19 8.71 -29.01
CA LYS A 305 16.78 10.11 -29.17
C LYS A 305 15.33 10.36 -28.76
N ILE A 306 14.98 9.93 -27.54
CA ILE A 306 13.61 9.92 -27.01
C ILE A 306 13.55 10.47 -25.60
N VAL A 307 12.41 11.08 -25.25
CA VAL A 307 12.09 11.62 -23.94
C VAL A 307 10.80 10.98 -23.44
N PHE A 308 10.88 10.28 -22.32
CA PHE A 308 9.72 9.77 -21.59
C PHE A 308 9.28 10.80 -20.55
N VAL A 309 8.01 11.13 -20.50
CA VAL A 309 7.42 12.04 -19.50
C VAL A 309 6.49 11.24 -18.61
N VAL A 310 6.87 11.07 -17.34
CA VAL A 310 6.16 10.25 -16.36
C VAL A 310 5.58 11.14 -15.26
N LEU A 311 4.26 11.23 -15.20
CA LEU A 311 3.53 11.96 -14.17
C LEU A 311 3.06 11.01 -13.07
N PHE A 312 3.56 11.23 -11.85
CA PHE A 312 3.03 10.65 -10.61
C PHE A 312 2.06 11.66 -9.99
N ASN A 313 0.77 11.44 -10.22
CA ASN A 313 -0.28 12.41 -9.90
C ASN A 313 -0.89 12.13 -8.52
N GLY A 314 -0.98 13.13 -7.65
CA GLY A 314 -1.81 13.06 -6.44
C GLY A 314 -1.38 12.00 -5.44
N ARG A 315 -2.33 11.42 -4.70
CA ARG A 315 -2.06 10.55 -3.56
C ARG A 315 -2.87 9.26 -3.65
N ALA A 316 -2.23 8.14 -3.35
CA ALA A 316 -2.90 6.84 -3.26
C ALA A 316 -3.95 6.81 -2.14
N PRO A 317 -4.98 5.94 -2.22
CA PRO A 317 -5.94 5.76 -1.14
C PRO A 317 -5.27 5.48 0.22
N ALA A 318 -5.82 6.06 1.28
CA ALA A 318 -5.34 5.87 2.64
C ALA A 318 -6.35 5.05 3.45
N LEU A 319 -5.88 4.11 4.27
CA LEU A 319 -6.77 3.42 5.20
C LEU A 319 -7.11 4.34 6.37
N LYS A 320 -8.39 4.40 6.72
CA LYS A 320 -8.88 5.00 7.96
C LYS A 320 -9.68 3.98 8.74
N GLN A 321 -9.76 4.19 10.05
CA GLN A 321 -10.60 3.34 10.89
C GLN A 321 -12.06 3.73 10.71
N GLU A 322 -12.89 2.73 10.41
CA GLU A 322 -14.35 2.81 10.45
C GLU A 322 -14.88 1.81 11.49
N LYS A 323 -16.09 2.04 11.99
CA LYS A 323 -16.73 1.11 12.94
C LYS A 323 -18.10 0.70 12.44
N PHE A 324 -18.45 -0.55 12.68
CA PHE A 324 -19.82 -1.03 12.54
C PHE A 324 -20.27 -1.73 13.81
N GLN A 325 -21.59 -1.77 14.00
CA GLN A 325 -22.21 -2.47 15.11
C GLN A 325 -22.92 -3.71 14.61
N ILE A 326 -22.76 -4.80 15.36
CA ILE A 326 -23.44 -6.06 15.11
C ILE A 326 -23.88 -6.66 16.46
N VAL A 327 -24.99 -7.38 16.45
CA VAL A 327 -25.46 -8.14 17.61
C VAL A 327 -24.81 -9.51 17.58
N LEU A 328 -24.03 -9.85 18.62
CA LEU A 328 -23.40 -11.15 18.78
C LEU A 328 -23.94 -11.88 20.02
N PRO A 329 -23.94 -13.23 20.02
CA PRO A 329 -24.22 -14.02 21.22
C PRO A 329 -23.34 -13.61 22.40
N TYR A 330 -23.83 -13.78 23.63
CA TYR A 330 -23.14 -13.51 24.92
C TYR A 330 -22.84 -12.05 25.27
N VAL A 331 -22.96 -11.12 24.30
CA VAL A 331 -22.54 -9.71 24.47
C VAL A 331 -23.64 -8.72 24.11
N GLY A 332 -24.53 -9.10 23.18
CA GLY A 332 -25.48 -8.18 22.59
C GLY A 332 -24.79 -7.26 21.57
N TYR A 333 -25.09 -5.97 21.60
CA TYR A 333 -24.50 -4.99 20.69
C TYR A 333 -23.01 -4.80 20.95
N THR A 334 -22.19 -5.09 19.94
CA THR A 334 -20.75 -4.82 19.98
C THR A 334 -20.30 -4.02 18.76
N GLY A 335 -19.39 -3.10 18.98
CA GLY A 335 -18.76 -2.30 17.93
C GLY A 335 -17.46 -2.96 17.48
N ILE A 336 -17.29 -3.15 16.18
CA ILE A 336 -16.09 -3.73 15.57
C ILE A 336 -15.44 -2.67 14.68
N ALA A 337 -14.16 -2.41 14.92
CA ALA A 337 -13.36 -1.54 14.06
C ALA A 337 -12.81 -2.33 12.86
N PHE A 338 -12.83 -1.70 11.69
CA PHE A 338 -12.22 -2.24 10.48
C PHE A 338 -11.59 -1.11 9.65
N PRO A 339 -10.57 -1.43 8.82
CA PRO A 339 -9.95 -0.44 7.96
C PRO A 339 -10.80 -0.21 6.71
N LYS A 340 -11.02 1.05 6.32
CA LYS A 340 -11.75 1.47 5.12
C LYS A 340 -10.92 2.48 4.34
N TYR A 341 -10.89 2.38 3.01
CA TYR A 341 -10.20 3.38 2.19
C TYR A 341 -10.90 4.75 2.19
N GLU A 342 -10.10 5.77 2.38
CA GLU A 342 -10.36 7.16 2.04
C GLU A 342 -9.64 7.48 0.72
N TYR A 343 -10.39 8.04 -0.24
CA TYR A 343 -9.89 8.36 -1.57
C TYR A 343 -9.65 9.86 -1.70
N PHE A 344 -8.61 10.24 -2.45
CA PHE A 344 -8.26 11.63 -2.71
C PHE A 344 -8.65 12.04 -4.14
N PRO A 345 -8.96 13.32 -4.39
CA PRO A 345 -9.30 13.79 -5.73
C PRO A 345 -8.10 13.70 -6.68
N VAL A 346 -8.39 13.57 -7.98
CA VAL A 346 -7.38 13.76 -9.04
C VAL A 346 -6.92 15.21 -9.01
N LEU A 347 -5.61 15.46 -8.99
CA LEU A 347 -5.09 16.83 -8.95
C LEU A 347 -5.03 17.47 -10.33
N LEU A 348 -4.57 16.70 -11.32
CA LEU A 348 -4.37 17.15 -12.70
C LEU A 348 -5.03 16.19 -13.68
N PRO A 349 -5.74 16.68 -14.71
CA PRO A 349 -6.23 15.80 -15.78
C PRO A 349 -5.11 15.11 -16.56
N GLY A 350 -3.93 15.75 -16.62
CA GLY A 350 -2.74 15.28 -17.31
C GLY A 350 -1.81 16.45 -17.66
N LEU A 351 -0.80 16.19 -18.49
CA LEU A 351 0.15 17.19 -18.98
C LEU A 351 0.08 17.28 -20.51
N ASP A 352 0.16 18.50 -21.02
CA ASP A 352 0.49 18.79 -22.40
C ASP A 352 2.00 19.04 -22.53
N VAL A 353 2.62 18.35 -23.49
CA VAL A 353 4.05 18.38 -23.78
C VAL A 353 4.23 18.95 -25.18
N GLY A 354 4.62 20.22 -25.26
CA GLY A 354 4.99 20.89 -26.51
C GLY A 354 6.46 20.65 -26.86
N TYR A 355 6.73 20.35 -28.12
CA TYR A 355 8.07 20.09 -28.64
C TYR A 355 8.18 20.43 -30.13
N ARG A 356 9.40 20.70 -30.62
CA ARG A 356 9.66 20.89 -32.04
C ARG A 356 10.27 19.62 -32.64
N PHE A 357 9.67 19.09 -33.70
CA PHE A 357 10.18 17.94 -34.43
C PHE A 357 9.98 18.13 -35.93
N ASN A 358 11.02 17.84 -36.72
CA ASN A 358 11.03 18.11 -38.17
C ASN A 358 10.67 19.57 -38.51
N ASN A 359 11.19 20.53 -37.72
CA ASN A 359 10.92 21.97 -37.82
C ASN A 359 9.45 22.37 -37.65
N LYS A 360 8.61 21.51 -37.04
CA LYS A 360 7.21 21.79 -36.76
C LYS A 360 6.95 21.70 -35.26
N GLU A 361 6.13 22.62 -34.74
CA GLU A 361 5.60 22.50 -33.39
C GLU A 361 4.64 21.31 -33.33
N GLN A 362 4.79 20.49 -32.30
CA GLN A 362 3.98 19.31 -32.02
C GLN A 362 3.57 19.34 -30.54
N THR A 363 2.49 18.64 -30.23
CA THR A 363 2.02 18.47 -28.86
C THR A 363 1.67 17.02 -28.61
N ALA A 364 2.17 16.47 -27.50
CA ALA A 364 1.78 15.18 -26.96
C ALA A 364 1.07 15.38 -25.62
N ARG A 365 0.23 14.41 -25.24
CA ARG A 365 -0.49 14.42 -23.97
C ARG A 365 -0.20 13.16 -23.19
N THR A 366 -0.10 13.27 -21.87
CA THR A 366 0.01 12.10 -20.99
C THR A 366 -1.28 11.30 -20.97
N GLU A 367 -1.16 9.98 -21.06
CA GLU A 367 -2.28 9.05 -20.93
C GLU A 367 -2.14 8.22 -19.65
N LEU A 368 -3.28 7.90 -19.04
CA LEU A 368 -3.35 7.09 -17.83
C LEU A 368 -2.86 5.66 -18.09
N VAL A 369 -1.74 5.29 -17.47
CA VAL A 369 -1.18 3.94 -17.55
C VAL A 369 -1.62 3.10 -16.36
N SER A 370 -1.61 3.66 -15.15
CA SER A 370 -1.93 2.94 -13.92
C SER A 370 -2.76 3.78 -12.96
N ASP A 371 -3.82 3.20 -12.43
CA ASP A 371 -4.73 3.79 -11.44
C ASP A 371 -4.60 3.04 -10.10
N PHE A 372 -4.08 3.71 -9.07
CA PHE A 372 -3.86 3.13 -7.75
C PHE A 372 -5.16 3.03 -6.96
N ASP A 373 -6.17 3.89 -7.22
CA ASP A 373 -7.52 3.68 -6.67
C ASP A 373 -8.03 2.32 -7.15
N ALA A 374 -7.90 2.02 -8.43
CA ALA A 374 -8.41 0.78 -9.00
C ALA A 374 -7.68 -0.47 -8.48
N ILE A 375 -6.35 -0.44 -8.42
CA ILE A 375 -5.53 -1.57 -7.95
C ILE A 375 -5.84 -1.86 -6.48
N MET A 376 -5.75 -0.84 -5.62
CA MET A 376 -5.94 -1.01 -4.18
C MET A 376 -7.39 -1.36 -3.84
N SER A 377 -8.36 -0.82 -4.61
CA SER A 377 -9.77 -1.18 -4.44
C SER A 377 -10.07 -2.62 -4.84
N GLN A 378 -9.49 -3.13 -5.93
CA GLN A 378 -9.64 -4.53 -6.33
C GLN A 378 -9.10 -5.46 -5.24
N GLU A 379 -7.87 -5.22 -4.77
CA GLU A 379 -7.25 -6.00 -3.69
C GLU A 379 -8.13 -6.01 -2.43
N TYR A 380 -8.58 -4.82 -2.01
CA TYR A 380 -9.39 -4.68 -0.82
C TYR A 380 -10.78 -5.30 -0.98
N HIS A 381 -11.43 -5.13 -2.13
CA HIS A 381 -12.72 -5.74 -2.42
C HIS A 381 -12.68 -7.27 -2.28
N ASP A 382 -11.64 -7.90 -2.86
CA ASP A 382 -11.46 -9.34 -2.84
C ASP A 382 -11.12 -9.85 -1.42
N LYS A 383 -10.35 -9.09 -0.63
CA LYS A 383 -10.02 -9.43 0.76
C LYS A 383 -11.16 -9.19 1.75
N LEU A 384 -11.98 -8.17 1.52
CA LEU A 384 -12.92 -7.63 2.51
C LEU A 384 -13.86 -8.69 3.10
N PRO A 385 -14.47 -9.61 2.31
CA PRO A 385 -15.35 -10.63 2.87
C PRO A 385 -14.67 -11.48 3.94
N SER A 386 -13.46 -11.94 3.65
CA SER A 386 -12.71 -12.80 4.56
C SER A 386 -12.14 -12.01 5.74
N MET A 387 -11.65 -10.78 5.51
CA MET A 387 -11.14 -9.89 6.55
C MET A 387 -12.22 -9.56 7.59
N ILE A 388 -13.41 -9.11 7.14
CA ILE A 388 -14.51 -8.73 8.03
C ILE A 388 -15.08 -9.95 8.75
N THR A 389 -15.25 -11.07 8.06
CA THR A 389 -15.73 -12.30 8.69
C THR A 389 -14.77 -12.74 9.79
N ARG A 390 -13.46 -12.72 9.54
CA ARG A 390 -12.45 -13.05 10.55
C ARG A 390 -12.49 -12.09 11.74
N LEU A 391 -12.68 -10.78 11.50
CA LEU A 391 -12.83 -9.79 12.57
C LEU A 391 -14.05 -10.07 13.45
N VAL A 392 -15.20 -10.41 12.85
CA VAL A 392 -16.42 -10.76 13.60
C VAL A 392 -16.23 -12.04 14.41
N ILE A 393 -15.70 -13.10 13.80
CA ILE A 393 -15.47 -14.38 14.46
C ILE A 393 -14.43 -14.25 15.59
N SER A 394 -13.36 -13.48 15.38
CA SER A 394 -12.34 -13.18 16.40
C SER A 394 -12.93 -12.37 17.56
N THR A 395 -13.79 -11.39 17.26
CA THR A 395 -14.52 -10.62 18.27
C THR A 395 -15.37 -11.55 19.12
N LEU A 396 -16.14 -12.44 18.50
CA LEU A 396 -16.93 -13.43 19.24
C LEU A 396 -16.08 -14.31 20.16
N THR A 397 -14.90 -14.77 19.71
CA THR A 397 -13.97 -15.53 20.55
C THR A 397 -13.51 -14.73 21.78
N LYS A 398 -13.09 -13.48 21.57
CA LYS A 398 -12.63 -12.57 22.64
C LYS A 398 -13.73 -12.31 23.67
N GLU A 399 -14.95 -12.22 23.18
CA GLU A 399 -16.13 -11.97 23.99
C GLU A 399 -16.57 -13.19 24.81
N MET A 400 -16.54 -14.39 24.22
CA MET A 400 -16.76 -15.63 24.95
C MET A 400 -15.72 -15.82 26.07
N ALA A 401 -14.44 -15.52 25.79
CA ALA A 401 -13.39 -15.55 26.80
C ALA A 401 -13.64 -14.51 27.92
N SER A 402 -14.02 -13.28 27.55
CA SER A 402 -14.35 -12.23 28.52
C SER A 402 -15.54 -12.62 29.40
N TYR A 403 -16.58 -13.21 28.79
CA TYR A 403 -17.74 -13.74 29.49
C TYR A 403 -17.35 -14.83 30.49
N ALA A 404 -16.51 -15.79 30.09
CA ALA A 404 -16.02 -16.84 30.97
C ALA A 404 -15.25 -16.29 32.18
N ILE A 405 -14.38 -15.29 31.97
CA ILE A 405 -13.62 -14.62 33.05
C ILE A 405 -14.57 -13.94 34.04
N VAL A 406 -15.51 -13.14 33.54
CA VAL A 406 -16.49 -12.42 34.39
C VAL A 406 -17.39 -13.40 35.12
N HIS A 407 -17.86 -14.45 34.46
CA HIS A 407 -18.71 -15.47 35.08
C HIS A 407 -17.98 -16.22 36.22
N ALA A 408 -16.73 -16.62 36.00
CA ALA A 408 -15.89 -17.23 37.04
C ALA A 408 -15.63 -16.27 38.22
N ALA A 409 -15.37 -14.99 37.94
CA ALA A 409 -15.20 -13.98 38.98
C ALA A 409 -16.48 -13.76 39.80
N ASN A 410 -17.66 -13.79 39.15
CA ASN A 410 -18.94 -13.67 39.83
C ASN A 410 -19.21 -14.85 40.78
N GLN A 411 -18.83 -16.07 40.39
CA GLN A 411 -18.94 -17.26 41.25
C GLN A 411 -18.00 -17.23 42.47
N SER A 412 -16.91 -16.46 42.42
CA SER A 412 -15.95 -16.36 43.54
C SER A 412 -16.47 -15.60 44.76
N GLY A 413 -17.56 -14.84 44.62
CA GLY A 413 -18.18 -14.06 45.71
C GLY A 413 -17.36 -12.87 46.24
N ARG A 414 -16.19 -12.56 45.65
CA ARG A 414 -15.32 -11.45 46.07
C ARG A 414 -15.53 -10.24 45.16
N GLY A 415 -16.12 -9.15 45.69
CA GLY A 415 -16.41 -7.93 44.92
C GLY A 415 -15.18 -7.31 44.25
N GLU A 416 -14.00 -7.38 44.88
CA GLU A 416 -12.73 -6.91 44.30
C GLU A 416 -12.33 -7.70 43.04
N ALA A 417 -12.57 -9.02 43.02
CA ALA A 417 -12.25 -9.88 41.87
C ALA A 417 -13.17 -9.59 40.68
N GLN A 418 -14.43 -9.22 40.93
CA GLN A 418 -15.38 -8.82 39.90
C GLN A 418 -14.97 -7.49 39.26
N ILE A 419 -14.64 -6.48 40.07
CA ILE A 419 -14.17 -5.18 39.57
C ILE A 419 -12.89 -5.36 38.75
N ALA A 420 -11.93 -6.14 39.25
CA ALA A 420 -10.71 -6.44 38.51
C ALA A 420 -11.00 -7.14 37.16
N ALA A 421 -11.92 -8.09 37.12
CA ALA A 421 -12.32 -8.78 35.89
C ALA A 421 -12.95 -7.81 34.85
N TYR A 422 -13.81 -6.89 35.27
CA TYR A 422 -14.40 -5.88 34.38
C TYR A 422 -13.35 -4.89 33.87
N VAL A 423 -12.42 -4.44 34.72
CA VAL A 423 -11.33 -3.54 34.30
C VAL A 423 -10.40 -4.24 33.32
N LEU A 424 -10.01 -5.49 33.59
CA LEU A 424 -9.14 -6.28 32.72
C LEU A 424 -9.78 -6.54 31.36
N THR A 425 -11.06 -6.94 31.33
CA THR A 425 -11.79 -7.16 30.07
C THR A 425 -12.03 -5.87 29.30
N GLY A 426 -12.33 -4.75 29.97
CA GLY A 426 -12.46 -3.44 29.34
C GLY A 426 -11.16 -2.94 28.71
N ALA A 427 -10.04 -3.04 29.43
CA ALA A 427 -8.71 -2.70 28.91
C ALA A 427 -8.33 -3.59 27.72
N TYR A 428 -8.58 -4.90 27.82
CA TYR A 428 -8.38 -5.85 26.72
C TYR A 428 -9.21 -5.47 25.48
N LYS A 429 -10.49 -5.12 25.63
CA LYS A 429 -11.32 -4.69 24.50
C LYS A 429 -10.81 -3.40 23.87
N PHE A 430 -10.41 -2.41 24.66
CA PHE A 430 -9.89 -1.15 24.13
C PHE A 430 -8.62 -1.36 23.27
N MET A 431 -7.70 -2.20 23.75
CA MET A 431 -6.46 -2.47 23.03
C MET A 431 -6.67 -3.22 21.70
N PHE A 432 -7.65 -4.12 21.63
CA PHE A 432 -7.82 -5.07 20.51
C PHE A 432 -8.89 -4.68 19.49
N ASN A 433 -9.51 -3.51 19.65
CA ASN A 433 -10.63 -3.04 18.83
C ASN A 433 -10.25 -1.80 18.01
N THR A 434 -8.98 -1.72 17.63
CA THR A 434 -8.42 -0.72 16.70
C THR A 434 -8.13 -1.40 15.38
N ALA A 435 -8.50 -0.75 14.27
CA ALA A 435 -8.19 -1.25 12.93
C ALA A 435 -6.72 -1.01 12.57
N ASP A 436 -6.17 -1.89 11.74
CA ASP A 436 -4.86 -1.65 11.12
C ASP A 436 -5.02 -0.67 9.94
N THR A 437 -4.63 0.59 10.18
CA THR A 437 -4.69 1.68 9.18
C THR A 437 -3.33 1.98 8.56
N ARG A 438 -2.34 1.10 8.75
CA ARG A 438 -0.98 1.28 8.21
C ARG A 438 -1.00 1.06 6.70
N GLY A 439 -0.19 1.84 5.99
CA GLY A 439 -0.16 1.87 4.52
C GLY A 439 0.88 2.86 4.02
N TRP A 440 1.35 2.72 2.78
CA TRP A 440 2.23 3.70 2.14
C TRP A 440 1.42 4.76 1.39
N GLU A 441 1.35 5.95 1.96
CA GLU A 441 0.42 6.98 1.52
C GLU A 441 1.03 7.97 0.52
N THR A 442 2.36 8.13 0.46
CA THR A 442 3.02 9.01 -0.52
C THR A 442 3.06 8.47 -1.95
N LEU A 443 2.59 7.24 -2.17
CA LEU A 443 2.32 6.69 -3.50
C LEU A 443 1.39 7.59 -4.32
N PRO A 444 1.50 7.60 -5.67
CA PRO A 444 0.62 8.39 -6.50
C PRO A 444 -0.80 7.82 -6.52
N LYS A 445 -1.78 8.68 -6.80
CA LYS A 445 -3.14 8.26 -7.16
C LYS A 445 -3.16 7.51 -8.48
N GLU A 446 -2.40 8.04 -9.43
CA GLU A 446 -2.32 7.50 -10.77
C GLU A 446 -0.97 7.85 -11.39
N VAL A 447 -0.56 7.02 -12.34
CA VAL A 447 0.61 7.26 -13.17
C VAL A 447 0.14 7.47 -14.60
N GLN A 448 0.45 8.64 -15.14
CA GLN A 448 0.25 8.95 -16.55
C GLN A 448 1.60 9.04 -17.26
N VAL A 449 1.65 8.64 -18.51
CA VAL A 449 2.88 8.68 -19.30
C VAL A 449 2.62 9.21 -20.69
N THR A 450 3.62 9.86 -21.28
CA THR A 450 3.76 10.03 -22.73
C THR A 450 5.23 9.96 -23.09
N HIS A 451 5.54 9.91 -24.38
CA HIS A 451 6.90 10.08 -24.86
C HIS A 451 6.91 10.85 -26.19
N VAL A 452 8.05 11.48 -26.45
CA VAL A 452 8.30 12.32 -27.64
C VAL A 452 9.75 12.13 -28.09
N PRO A 453 10.07 12.32 -29.37
CA PRO A 453 11.47 12.37 -29.78
C PRO A 453 12.17 13.55 -29.10
N ILE A 454 13.50 13.48 -28.98
CA ILE A 454 14.29 14.64 -28.53
C ILE A 454 14.00 15.81 -29.48
N PRO A 455 13.56 16.98 -28.95
CA PRO A 455 13.20 18.12 -29.78
C PRO A 455 14.39 18.65 -30.60
N ASP A 456 14.12 19.19 -31.79
CA ASP A 456 15.15 19.75 -32.68
C ASP A 456 15.97 20.87 -32.01
N ASP A 457 15.33 21.65 -31.12
CA ASP A 457 15.95 22.71 -30.33
C ASP A 457 16.40 22.26 -28.93
N GLY A 458 16.20 20.98 -28.59
CA GLY A 458 16.53 20.41 -27.28
C GLY A 458 15.62 20.87 -26.14
N VAL A 459 14.46 21.48 -26.41
CA VAL A 459 13.58 22.06 -25.39
C VAL A 459 12.19 21.40 -25.39
N LEU A 460 11.77 20.87 -24.24
CA LEU A 460 10.38 20.48 -23.99
C LEU A 460 9.65 21.54 -23.20
N ARG A 461 8.38 21.78 -23.54
CA ARG A 461 7.47 22.68 -22.81
C ARG A 461 6.38 21.87 -22.17
N VAL A 462 6.43 21.71 -20.85
CA VAL A 462 5.48 20.88 -20.10
C VAL A 462 4.51 21.78 -19.34
N SER A 463 3.22 21.56 -19.54
CA SER A 463 2.16 22.35 -18.88
C SER A 463 1.03 21.46 -18.36
N PRO A 464 0.44 21.74 -17.19
CA PRO A 464 -0.75 21.05 -16.73
C PRO A 464 -1.98 21.40 -17.57
N ILE A 465 -2.75 20.39 -17.95
CA ILE A 465 -3.97 20.57 -18.75
C ILE A 465 -4.98 21.43 -17.97
N GLY A 466 -5.54 22.44 -18.64
CA GLY A 466 -6.59 23.29 -18.07
C GLY A 466 -6.07 24.34 -17.07
N MET A 467 -4.78 24.35 -16.76
CA MET A 467 -4.14 25.37 -15.92
C MET A 467 -3.32 26.30 -16.81
N GLY A 468 -4.01 27.23 -17.49
CA GLY A 468 -3.40 28.18 -18.40
C GLY A 468 -2.26 28.97 -17.76
N GLY A 469 -1.13 29.10 -18.47
CA GLY A 469 -0.04 30.01 -18.10
C GLY A 469 1.10 29.43 -17.26
N GLN A 470 1.03 28.17 -16.80
CA GLN A 470 2.16 27.50 -16.13
C GLN A 470 2.82 26.48 -17.05
N SER A 471 3.65 26.96 -17.98
CA SER A 471 4.54 26.09 -18.76
C SER A 471 5.93 26.10 -18.15
N ARG A 472 6.52 24.92 -17.98
CA ARG A 472 7.92 24.76 -17.58
C ARG A 472 8.72 24.29 -18.77
N GLU A 473 9.77 25.04 -19.10
CA GLU A 473 10.75 24.60 -20.08
C GLU A 473 11.75 23.64 -19.45
N ILE A 474 12.03 22.55 -20.16
CA ILE A 474 13.02 21.54 -19.80
C ILE A 474 14.03 21.49 -20.94
N VAL A 475 15.25 21.92 -20.65
CA VAL A 475 16.36 21.96 -21.62
C VAL A 475 17.19 20.70 -21.46
N LEU A 476 17.35 19.95 -22.55
CA LEU A 476 18.17 18.74 -22.60
C LEU A 476 19.61 19.08 -23.00
N LYS A 477 20.57 18.29 -22.52
CA LYS A 477 21.94 18.32 -23.02
C LYS A 477 21.99 17.81 -24.47
N LYS A 478 22.94 18.34 -25.24
CA LYS A 478 23.11 18.02 -26.67
C LYS A 478 23.41 16.54 -26.93
N ASP A 479 24.12 15.89 -26.03
CA ASP A 479 24.54 14.49 -26.11
C ASP A 479 23.49 13.52 -25.56
N THR A 480 22.40 14.01 -24.97
CA THR A 480 21.31 13.17 -24.45
C THR A 480 20.82 12.19 -25.52
N ASN A 481 20.75 10.92 -25.17
CA ASN A 481 20.18 9.89 -26.03
C ASN A 481 18.78 9.49 -25.55
N ILE A 482 18.62 9.25 -24.26
CA ILE A 482 17.33 8.96 -23.65
C ILE A 482 17.16 9.89 -22.45
N ALA A 483 15.98 10.49 -22.29
CA ALA A 483 15.65 11.25 -21.09
C ALA A 483 14.37 10.73 -20.43
N ILE A 484 14.32 10.80 -19.11
CA ILE A 484 13.12 10.59 -18.30
C ILE A 484 12.83 11.89 -17.55
N VAL A 485 11.71 12.51 -17.89
CA VAL A 485 11.13 13.64 -17.17
C VAL A 485 10.12 13.08 -16.18
N TYR A 486 10.56 12.87 -14.94
CA TYR A 486 9.71 12.47 -13.84
C TYR A 486 9.06 13.71 -13.21
N ILE A 487 7.74 13.69 -13.04
CA ILE A 487 6.97 14.79 -12.48
C ILE A 487 6.09 14.27 -11.34
N ARG A 488 6.25 14.82 -10.14
CA ARG A 488 5.39 14.53 -8.99
C ARG A 488 4.43 15.69 -8.75
N ALA A 489 3.13 15.44 -8.90
CA ALA A 489 2.10 16.41 -8.53
C ALA A 489 1.71 16.25 -7.06
N LEU A 490 2.09 17.22 -6.23
CA LEU A 490 1.80 17.25 -4.80
C LEU A 490 0.49 18.02 -4.51
N SER A 491 0.24 19.07 -5.27
CA SER A 491 -1.05 19.75 -5.35
C SER A 491 -1.21 20.34 -6.76
N ALA A 492 -2.38 20.89 -7.10
CA ALA A 492 -2.65 21.44 -8.43
C ALA A 492 -1.60 22.48 -8.89
N ASN A 493 -1.00 23.23 -7.96
CA ASN A 493 0.01 24.26 -8.24
C ASN A 493 1.42 23.88 -7.79
N LYS A 494 1.65 22.66 -7.31
CA LYS A 494 2.95 22.21 -6.79
C LYS A 494 3.39 20.96 -7.52
N LEU A 495 4.10 21.20 -8.62
CA LEU A 495 4.75 20.17 -9.42
C LEU A 495 6.25 20.15 -9.12
N ASN A 496 6.74 19.00 -8.67
CA ASN A 496 8.16 18.73 -8.55
C ASN A 496 8.62 18.03 -9.84
N TYR A 497 9.69 18.53 -10.47
CA TYR A 497 10.19 18.03 -11.74
C TYR A 497 11.59 17.50 -11.55
N LYS A 498 11.86 16.33 -12.12
CA LYS A 498 13.19 15.73 -12.19
C LYS A 498 13.48 15.29 -13.61
N LEU A 499 14.53 15.85 -14.18
CA LEU A 499 15.13 15.39 -15.43
C LEU A 499 16.23 14.37 -15.11
N ILE A 500 16.16 13.22 -15.77
CA ILE A 500 17.18 12.17 -15.78
C ILE A 500 17.61 12.01 -17.24
N GLU A 501 18.90 12.18 -17.52
CA GLU A 501 19.46 12.05 -18.87
C GLU A 501 20.39 10.85 -18.88
N LEU A 502 20.07 9.87 -19.72
CA LEU A 502 20.84 8.65 -19.92
C LEU A 502 21.66 8.82 -21.22
N GLN A 503 22.97 8.63 -21.10
CA GLN A 503 23.92 8.69 -22.20
C GLN A 503 23.93 7.40 -23.02
#